data_AF-A0A8S4MYS9-F1
#
_entry.id   AF-A0A8S4MYS9-F1
#
_cell.length_a   1.000
_cell.length_b   1.000
_cell.length_c   1.000
_cell.angle_alpha   90.00
_cell.angle_beta   90.00
_cell.angle_gamma   90.00
#
_symmetry.space_group_name_H-M   'P 1'
#
loop_
_entity.id
_entity.type
_entity.pdbx_description
1 polymer ?
#
loop_
_entity_poly.entity_id
_entity_poly.type
_entity_poly.pdbx_seq_one_letter_code
_entity_poly.pdbx_strand_id
1 'polypeptide(L)'
;INQSTTIRLKVIPCRTDPEPVQGHNVPIFIIDKSSLPISQWDLTTQQLLPYIDGFLHVSRIAAEADIDINIVKLCVQNMLQQRVVTLISIFQYSNVYTD
;
A
#
# COMPACT_ATOMS: atom_id res chain seq x y z
N ILE A 1 -36.92 29.09 -19.40
CA ILE A 1 -37.11 27.62 -19.47
C ILE A 1 -35.84 26.94 -18.99
N ASN A 2 -35.98 25.92 -18.13
CA ASN A 2 -35.11 25.67 -16.97
C ASN A 2 -33.73 25.05 -17.29
N GLN A 3 -32.66 25.61 -16.69
CA GLN A 3 -31.34 24.99 -16.63
C GLN A 3 -31.39 23.74 -15.75
N SER A 4 -31.17 22.58 -16.35
CA SER A 4 -31.14 21.28 -15.65
C SER A 4 -29.86 21.14 -14.83
N THR A 5 -29.97 21.23 -13.51
CA THR A 5 -28.88 20.88 -12.58
C THR A 5 -28.98 19.39 -12.26
N THR A 6 -28.04 18.59 -12.78
CA THR A 6 -27.97 17.16 -12.45
C THR A 6 -27.04 16.97 -11.25
N ILE A 7 -27.60 16.59 -10.10
CA ILE A 7 -26.82 16.28 -8.89
C ILE A 7 -26.33 14.84 -8.97
N ARG A 8 -25.01 14.63 -8.97
CA ARG A 8 -24.37 13.30 -8.95
C ARG A 8 -23.96 12.96 -7.52
N LEU A 9 -24.68 12.05 -6.89
CA LEU A 9 -24.36 11.52 -5.56
C LEU A 9 -23.63 10.19 -5.71
N LYS A 10 -22.44 10.06 -5.11
CA LYS A 10 -21.71 8.79 -4.98
C LYS A 10 -21.62 8.44 -3.50
N VAL A 11 -22.21 7.32 -3.10
CA VAL A 11 -22.04 6.80 -1.74
C VAL A 11 -20.62 6.23 -1.66
N ILE A 12 -19.78 6.86 -0.84
CA ILE A 12 -18.43 6.40 -0.57
C ILE A 12 -18.50 5.58 0.73
N PRO A 13 -18.13 4.29 0.74
CA PRO A 13 -18.06 3.53 1.97
C PRO A 13 -17.05 4.19 2.92
N CYS A 14 -17.41 4.34 4.19
CA CYS A 14 -16.47 4.80 5.21
C CYS A 14 -15.28 3.84 5.24
N ARG A 15 -14.11 4.34 4.83
CA ARG A 15 -12.85 3.62 4.97
C ARG A 15 -12.59 3.44 6.46
N THR A 16 -12.45 2.21 6.91
CA THR A 16 -11.87 1.91 8.23
C THR A 16 -10.50 2.56 8.32
N ASP A 17 -10.19 3.15 9.47
CA ASP A 17 -8.89 3.79 9.67
C ASP A 17 -7.79 2.79 9.30
N PRO A 18 -6.91 3.16 8.37
CA PRO A 18 -5.93 2.23 7.87
C PRO A 18 -4.93 1.89 8.97
N GLU A 19 -4.55 0.62 9.09
CA GLU A 19 -3.55 0.21 10.08
C GLU A 19 -2.24 1.01 9.89
N PRO A 20 -1.62 1.47 10.98
CA PRO A 20 -0.41 2.27 10.91
C PRO A 20 0.78 1.42 10.48
N VAL A 21 1.34 1.73 9.31
CA VAL A 21 2.51 1.05 8.75
C VAL A 21 3.78 1.41 9.53
N GLN A 22 4.43 0.41 10.11
CA GLN A 22 5.70 0.58 10.83
C GLN A 22 6.89 0.44 9.87
N GLY A 23 8.01 1.11 10.20
CA GLY A 23 9.23 1.06 9.38
C GLY A 23 9.84 -0.34 9.26
N HIS A 24 9.59 -1.19 10.26
CA HIS A 24 10.05 -2.58 10.31
C HIS A 24 9.09 -3.58 9.66
N ASN A 25 7.93 -3.14 9.16
CA ASN A 25 7.05 -4.04 8.42
C ASN A 25 7.60 -4.31 7.03
N VAL A 26 7.36 -5.52 6.53
CA VAL A 26 7.73 -5.95 5.18
C VAL A 26 6.46 -6.03 4.34
N PRO A 27 6.30 -5.18 3.30
CA PRO A 27 5.20 -5.29 2.35
C PRO A 27 5.43 -6.44 1.37
N ILE A 28 4.42 -7.30 1.21
CA ILE A 28 4.40 -8.42 0.26
C ILE A 28 3.21 -8.24 -0.69
N PHE A 29 3.43 -8.40 -1.98
CA PHE A 29 2.33 -8.45 -2.95
C PHE A 29 1.52 -9.73 -2.78
N ILE A 30 0.20 -9.60 -2.64
CA ILE A 30 -0.72 -10.74 -2.58
C ILE A 30 -1.27 -11.13 -3.96
N ILE A 31 -1.02 -10.27 -4.96
CA ILE A 31 -1.38 -10.48 -6.36
C ILE A 31 -0.14 -10.41 -7.23
N ASP A 32 -0.17 -11.08 -8.38
CA ASP A 32 0.95 -11.07 -9.32
C ASP A 32 1.24 -9.65 -9.80
N LYS A 33 2.51 -9.26 -9.79
CA LYS A 33 2.95 -7.93 -10.24
C LYS A 33 2.55 -7.63 -11.69
N SER A 34 2.43 -8.65 -12.53
CA SER A 34 1.96 -8.54 -13.92
C SER A 34 0.46 -8.30 -14.04
N SER A 35 -0.32 -8.67 -13.02
CA SER A 35 -1.77 -8.45 -12.97
C SER A 35 -2.14 -7.04 -12.45
N LEU A 36 -1.15 -6.29 -11.94
CA LEU A 36 -1.34 -4.94 -11.46
C LEU A 36 -1.61 -3.99 -12.62
N PRO A 37 -2.72 -3.23 -12.61
CA PRO A 37 -2.94 -2.18 -13.59
C PRO A 37 -2.02 -0.99 -13.27
N ILE A 38 -0.75 -1.06 -13.67
CA ILE A 38 0.29 -0.04 -13.37
C ILE A 38 -0.19 1.38 -13.70
N SER A 39 -0.96 1.53 -14.78
CA SER A 39 -1.53 2.83 -15.21
C SER A 39 -2.55 3.45 -14.25
N GLN A 40 -3.15 2.67 -13.34
CA GLN A 40 -4.09 3.16 -12.34
C GLN A 40 -3.38 3.68 -11.08
N TRP A 41 -2.11 3.35 -10.90
CA TRP A 41 -1.32 3.78 -9.75
C TRP A 41 -0.71 5.16 -10.00
N ASP A 42 -0.54 5.93 -8.93
CA ASP A 42 0.13 7.23 -9.01
C ASP A 42 1.64 7.08 -9.27
N LEU A 43 2.28 8.18 -9.70
CA LEU A 43 3.69 8.18 -10.09
C LEU A 43 4.62 7.69 -8.96
N THR A 44 4.35 8.12 -7.72
CA THR A 44 5.13 7.74 -6.53
C THR A 44 5.03 6.24 -6.23
N THR A 45 3.83 5.67 -6.40
CA THR A 45 3.58 4.26 -6.20
C THR A 45 4.28 3.45 -7.27
N GLN A 46 4.21 3.89 -8.54
CA GLN A 46 4.92 3.23 -9.63
C GLN A 46 6.44 3.18 -9.40
N GLN A 47 7.01 4.24 -8.82
CA GLN A 47 8.43 4.27 -8.43
C GLN A 47 8.75 3.31 -7.28
N LEU A 48 7.82 3.07 -6.35
CA LEU A 48 8.00 2.17 -5.21
C LEU A 48 7.74 0.68 -5.53
N LEU A 49 6.86 0.36 -6.48
CA LEU A 49 6.56 -1.01 -6.93
C LEU A 49 7.79 -1.89 -7.24
N PRO A 50 8.90 -1.42 -7.82
CA PRO A 50 10.11 -2.22 -8.01
C PRO A 50 10.83 -2.60 -6.72
N TYR A 51 10.72 -1.82 -5.66
CA TYR A 51 11.40 -2.03 -4.38
C TYR A 51 10.60 -2.91 -3.40
N ILE A 52 9.31 -3.13 -3.67
CA ILE A 52 8.47 -4.04 -2.90
C ILE A 52 8.70 -5.46 -3.43
N ASP A 53 9.66 -6.17 -2.83
CA ASP A 53 10.05 -7.53 -3.20
C ASP A 53 9.56 -8.60 -2.21
N GLY A 54 9.01 -8.19 -1.07
CA GLY A 54 8.59 -9.08 0.01
C GLY A 54 9.70 -9.46 1.00
N PHE A 55 10.89 -8.90 0.88
CA PHE A 55 12.03 -9.10 1.79
C PHE A 55 12.47 -7.80 2.47
N LEU A 56 12.38 -6.68 1.75
CA LEU A 56 12.77 -5.37 2.25
C LEU A 56 11.68 -4.79 3.14
N HIS A 57 12.08 -4.29 4.31
CA HIS A 57 11.19 -3.56 5.19
C HIS A 57 11.05 -2.10 4.73
N VAL A 58 9.97 -1.43 5.15
CA VAL A 58 9.60 -0.07 4.69
C VAL A 58 10.74 0.96 4.82
N SER A 59 11.53 0.94 5.91
CA SER A 59 12.67 1.87 6.01
C SER A 59 13.80 1.60 5.03
N ARG A 60 14.04 0.36 4.61
CA ARG A 60 15.04 0.05 3.60
C ARG A 60 14.55 0.41 2.21
N ILE A 61 13.27 0.17 1.91
CA ILE A 61 12.63 0.63 0.68
C ILE A 61 12.76 2.15 0.54
N ALA A 62 12.51 2.91 1.61
CA ALA A 62 12.67 4.35 1.63
C ALA A 62 14.11 4.81 1.31
N ALA A 63 15.10 4.11 1.85
CA ALA A 63 16.52 4.40 1.58
C ALA A 63 16.93 4.09 0.13
N GLU A 64 16.47 2.96 -0.43
CA GLU A 64 16.80 2.54 -1.80
C GLU A 64 16.07 3.35 -2.87
N ALA A 65 14.86 3.82 -2.55
CA ALA A 65 14.07 4.67 -3.44
C ALA A 65 14.42 6.16 -3.31
N ASP A 66 15.24 6.55 -2.33
CA ASP A 66 15.52 7.95 -1.97
C ASP A 66 14.25 8.79 -1.72
N ILE A 67 13.30 8.20 -1.00
CA ILE A 67 11.98 8.79 -0.69
C ILE A 67 11.80 8.84 0.83
N ASP A 68 11.14 9.89 1.34
CA ASP A 68 10.80 10.00 2.77
C ASP A 68 9.99 8.78 3.24
N ILE A 69 10.42 8.16 4.33
CA ILE A 69 9.78 6.99 4.93
C ILE A 69 8.28 7.21 5.22
N ASN A 70 7.86 8.43 5.52
CA ASN A 70 6.45 8.75 5.75
C ASN A 70 5.63 8.66 4.46
N ILE A 71 6.20 9.06 3.32
CA ILE A 71 5.57 8.90 1.99
C ILE A 71 5.46 7.42 1.65
N VAL A 72 6.53 6.64 1.90
CA VAL A 72 6.50 5.19 1.67
C VAL A 72 5.44 4.51 2.53
N LYS A 73 5.35 4.87 3.83
CA LYS A 73 4.31 4.37 4.73
C LYS A 73 2.91 4.68 4.19
N LEU A 74 2.64 5.91 3.76
CA LEU A 74 1.35 6.30 3.18
C LEU A 74 1.05 5.54 1.88
N CYS A 75 2.05 5.34 1.03
CA CYS A 75 1.90 4.58 -0.22
C CYS A 75 1.54 3.12 0.07
N VAL A 76 2.29 2.45 0.93
CA VAL A 76 2.03 1.07 1.36
C VAL A 76 0.67 0.96 2.06
N GLN A 77 0.30 1.95 2.87
CA GLN A 77 -1.01 2.03 3.49
C GLN A 77 -2.15 2.12 2.47
N ASN A 78 -1.97 2.92 1.42
CA ASN A 78 -2.93 3.01 0.32
C ASN A 78 -3.01 1.70 -0.48
N MET A 79 -1.90 0.96 -0.63
CA MET A 79 -1.90 -0.37 -1.26
C MET A 79 -2.64 -1.43 -0.43
N LEU A 80 -2.51 -1.38 0.91
CA LEU A 80 -3.27 -2.25 1.82
C LEU A 80 -4.77 -2.00 1.69
N GLN A 81 -5.17 -0.73 1.62
CA GLN A 81 -6.57 -0.33 1.42
C GLN A 81 -7.14 -0.81 0.08
N GLN A 82 -6.29 -0.93 -0.94
CA GLN A 82 -6.65 -1.48 -2.25
C GLN A 82 -6.55 -3.02 -2.30
N ARG A 83 -6.15 -3.68 -1.20
CA ARG A 83 -5.92 -5.13 -1.10
C ARG A 83 -4.97 -5.67 -2.18
N VAL A 84 -3.89 -4.94 -2.40
CA VAL A 84 -2.84 -5.29 -3.37
C VAL A 84 -1.60 -5.82 -2.67
N VAL A 85 -1.33 -5.30 -1.48
CA VAL A 85 -0.19 -5.65 -0.62
C VAL A 85 -0.74 -6.10 0.72
N THR A 86 0.01 -6.97 1.40
CA THR A 86 -0.14 -7.29 2.82
C THR A 86 1.13 -6.89 3.57
N LEU A 87 1.00 -6.57 4.86
CA LEU A 87 2.14 -6.30 5.73
C LEU A 87 2.40 -7.49 6.64
N ILE A 88 3.66 -7.91 6.73
CA ILE A 88 4.11 -8.81 7.78
C ILE A 88 5.05 -8.09 8.73
N SER A 89 4.96 -8.43 10.02
CA SER A 89 5.91 -7.96 11.02
C SER A 89 7.05 -8.96 11.15
N ILE A 90 8.30 -8.48 11.09
CA ILE A 90 9.49 -9.32 11.31
C ILE A 90 9.48 -10.04 12.68
N PHE A 91 8.74 -9.50 13.66
CA PHE A 91 8.64 -10.09 14.99
C PHE A 91 7.67 -11.28 15.08
N GLN A 92 6.73 -11.40 14.14
CA GLN A 92 5.82 -12.56 14.10
C GLN A 92 6.52 -13.84 13.60
N TYR A 93 7.66 -13.71 12.92
CA TYR A 93 8.48 -14.88 12.54
C TYR A 93 9.18 -15.54 13.72
N SER A 94 9.30 -14.86 14.86
CA SER A 94 9.86 -15.46 16.08
C SER A 94 8.84 -16.23 16.91
N ASN A 95 7.54 -16.20 16.54
CA ASN A 95 6.47 -16.66 17.43
C ASN A 95 5.37 -17.49 16.73
N VAL A 96 5.73 -18.43 15.84
CA VAL A 96 5.05 -19.74 15.74
C VAL A 96 6.09 -20.77 15.29
N TYR A 97 6.81 -21.31 16.26
CA TYR A 97 7.33 -22.67 16.21
C TYR A 97 6.76 -23.35 17.45
N THR A 98 5.67 -24.11 17.30
CA THR A 98 5.39 -25.33 18.07
C THR A 98 4.14 -26.00 17.51
N ASP A 99 4.39 -27.17 16.90
CA ASP A 99 3.55 -28.35 16.63
C ASP A 99 2.26 -28.23 15.80
#